data_AF-A0A928U3I8-F1
#
_entry.id   AF-A0A928U3I8-F1
#
_cell.length_a   1.000
_cell.length_b   1.000
_cell.length_c   1.000
_cell.angle_alpha   90.00
_cell.angle_beta   90.00
_cell.angle_gamma   90.00
#
_symmetry.space_group_name_H-M   'P 1'
#
loop_
_entity.id
_entity.type
_entity.pdbx_description
1 polymer ?
#
loop_
_entity_poly.entity_id
_entity_poly.type
_entity_poly.pdbx_seq_one_letter_code
_entity_poly.pdbx_strand_id
1 'polypeptide(L)' 'MEKNADWKKAAQRLGMYVFIGLMVLTLIEYAVSIYLNSTVGLFITMLLKSALIVYYFMHVYRLWREDSH' A
#
# COMPACT_ATOMS: atom_id res chain seq x y z
N MET A 1 5.90 -8.80 31.06
CA MET A 1 6.62 -8.32 29.85
C MET A 1 5.95 -8.75 28.53
N GLU A 2 4.73 -9.32 28.55
CA GLU A 2 4.06 -9.91 27.37
C GLU A 2 3.44 -8.89 26.41
N LYS A 3 2.93 -7.75 26.93
CA LYS A 3 2.19 -6.73 26.17
C LYS A 3 2.98 -6.03 25.03
N ASN A 4 4.30 -6.17 25.01
CA ASN A 4 5.17 -5.52 24.02
C ASN A 4 5.36 -6.35 22.73
N ALA A 5 4.99 -7.63 22.71
CA ALA A 5 5.16 -8.48 21.53
C ALA A 5 4.00 -8.31 20.53
N ASP A 6 2.80 -7.99 21.01
CA ASP A 6 1.58 -8.02 20.20
C ASP A 6 1.49 -6.84 19.22
N TRP A 7 1.92 -5.64 19.64
CA TRP A 7 1.90 -4.47 18.75
C TRP A 7 2.92 -4.58 17.61
N LYS A 8 4.08 -5.20 17.88
CA LYS A 8 5.08 -5.49 16.84
C LYS A 8 4.55 -6.49 15.81
N LYS A 9 3.88 -7.54 16.28
CA LYS A 9 3.22 -8.53 15.41
C LYS A 9 2.10 -7.90 14.58
N ALA A 10 1.30 -6.99 15.16
CA ALA A 10 0.23 -6.30 14.45
C ALA A 10 0.77 -5.38 13.33
N ALA A 11 1.81 -4.60 13.62
CA ALA A 11 2.46 -3.75 12.62
C ALA A 11 3.10 -4.56 11.47
N GLN A 12 3.74 -5.68 11.79
CA GLN A 12 4.30 -6.58 10.76
C GLN A 12 3.22 -7.22 9.87
N ARG A 13 2.07 -7.59 10.45
CA ARG A 13 0.94 -8.13 9.68
C ARG A 13 0.37 -7.10 8.71
N LEU A 14 0.22 -5.84 9.15
CA LEU A 14 -0.27 -4.76 8.29
C LEU A 14 0.66 -4.53 7.09
N GLY A 15 1.98 -4.46 7.32
CA GLY A 15 2.96 -4.37 6.23
C GLY A 15 2.89 -5.55 5.26
N MET A 16 2.69 -6.77 5.77
CA MET A 16 2.54 -7.98 4.95
C MET A 16 1.28 -7.94 4.07
N TYR A 17 0.13 -7.52 4.61
CA TYR A 17 -1.11 -7.41 3.82
C TYR A 17 -0.98 -6.38 2.70
N VAL A 18 -0.35 -5.23 2.98
CA VAL A 18 -0.13 -4.19 1.97
C VAL A 18 0.87 -4.67 0.91
N PHE A 19 1.91 -5.39 1.31
CA PHE A 19 2.87 -6.00 0.39
C PHE A 19 2.17 -7.00 -0.56
N ILE A 20 1.31 -7.87 -0.04
CA ILE A 20 0.53 -8.80 -0.86
C ILE A 20 -0.39 -8.02 -1.84
N GLY A 21 -1.05 -6.95 -1.38
CA GLY A 21 -1.85 -6.08 -2.24
C GLY A 21 -1.04 -5.45 -3.39
N LEU A 22 0.15 -4.92 -3.09
CA LEU A 22 1.07 -4.37 -4.09
C LEU A 22 1.58 -5.43 -5.07
N MET A 23 1.84 -6.64 -4.59
CA MET A 23 2.27 -7.77 -5.41
C MET A 23 1.19 -8.15 -6.42
N VAL A 24 -0.07 -8.31 -5.96
CA VAL A 24 -1.20 -8.62 -6.85
C VAL A 24 -1.42 -7.52 -7.88
N LEU A 25 -1.37 -6.25 -7.46
CA LEU A 25 -1.51 -5.12 -8.37
C LEU A 25 -0.41 -5.10 -9.44
N THR A 26 0.79 -5.57 -9.10
CA THR A 26 1.91 -5.71 -10.05
C THR A 26 1.68 -6.82 -11.07
N LEU A 27 1.08 -7.95 -10.66
CA LEU A 27 0.71 -9.01 -11.59
C LEU A 27 -0.38 -8.56 -12.58
N ILE A 28 -1.36 -7.79 -12.09
CA ILE A 28 -2.41 -7.20 -12.94
C ILE A 28 -1.78 -6.23 -13.94
N GLU A 29 -0.89 -5.35 -13.48
CA GLU A 29 -0.16 -4.42 -14.36
C GLU A 29 0.63 -5.15 -15.45
N TYR A 30 1.35 -6.22 -15.08
CA TYR A 30 2.09 -7.04 -16.03
C TYR A 30 1.16 -7.66 -17.09
N ALA A 31 0.02 -8.21 -16.69
CA ALA A 31 -0.98 -8.73 -17.62
C ALA A 31 -1.52 -7.63 -18.54
N VAL A 32 -1.90 -6.47 -17.99
CA VAL A 32 -2.38 -5.33 -18.78
C VAL A 32 -1.32 -4.85 -19.77
N SER A 33 -0.05 -4.82 -19.37
CA SER A 33 1.07 -4.46 -20.24
C SER A 33 1.21 -5.40 -21.43
N ILE A 34 1.04 -6.71 -21.20
CA ILE A 34 1.18 -7.73 -22.25
C ILE A 34 -0.01 -7.72 -23.20
N TYR A 35 -1.23 -7.70 -22.67
CA TYR A 35 -2.43 -7.93 -23.47
C TYR A 35 -3.00 -6.66 -24.10
N LEU A 36 -2.93 -5.51 -23.40
CA LEU A 36 -3.54 -4.26 -23.88
C LEU A 36 -2.50 -3.27 -24.41
N ASN A 37 -1.24 -3.36 -23.98
CA ASN A 37 -0.17 -2.39 -24.28
C ASN A 37 -0.64 -0.92 -24.07
N SER A 38 -1.49 -0.70 -23.07
CA SER A 38 -2.12 0.60 -22.82
C SER A 38 -1.31 1.40 -21.82
N THR A 39 -0.69 2.49 -22.28
CA THR A 39 0.06 3.44 -21.43
C THR A 39 -0.85 4.03 -20.34
N VAL A 40 -2.12 4.28 -20.65
CA VAL A 40 -3.09 4.82 -19.69
C VAL A 40 -3.38 3.79 -18.58
N GLY A 41 -3.49 2.51 -18.93
CA GLY A 41 -3.68 1.43 -17.96
C GLY A 41 -2.53 1.34 -16.96
N LEU A 42 -1.29 1.45 -17.43
CA LEU A 42 -0.08 1.47 -16.59
C LEU A 42 -0.02 2.72 -15.70
N PHE A 43 -0.48 3.86 -16.20
CA PHE A 43 -0.51 5.09 -15.41
C PHE A 43 -1.48 4.98 -14.23
N ILE A 44 -2.64 4.35 -14.44
CA ILE A 44 -3.62 4.11 -13.37
C ILE A 44 -3.07 3.16 -12.30
N THR A 45 -2.39 2.08 -12.69
CA THR A 45 -1.78 1.15 -11.71
C THR A 45 -0.66 1.82 -10.91
N MET A 46 0.12 2.72 -11.54
CA MET A 46 1.12 3.53 -10.83
C MET A 46 0.49 4.46 -9.79
N LEU A 47 -0.62 5.12 -10.12
CA LEU A 47 -1.34 5.98 -9.18
C LEU A 47 -1.93 5.18 -8.00
N LEU A 48 -2.53 4.02 -8.28
CA LEU A 48 -3.06 3.12 -7.25
C LEU A 48 -1.96 2.65 -6.29
N LYS A 49 -0.80 2.24 -6.81
CA LYS A 49 0.36 1.85 -5.99
C LYS A 49 0.85 3.00 -5.12
N SER A 50 1.00 4.19 -5.70
CA SER A 50 1.44 5.39 -4.98
C SER A 50 0.48 5.72 -3.83
N ALA A 51 -0.82 5.76 -4.10
CA ALA A 51 -1.84 6.01 -3.08
C ALA A 51 -1.79 4.98 -1.94
N LEU A 52 -1.62 3.69 -2.27
CA LEU A 52 -1.53 2.63 -1.28
C LEU A 52 -0.28 2.78 -0.39
N ILE A 53 0.87 3.12 -0.97
CA ILE A 53 2.12 3.35 -0.23
C ILE A 53 1.99 4.57 0.69
N VAL A 54 1.48 5.69 0.17
CA VAL A 54 1.34 6.93 0.94
C VAL A 54 0.36 6.76 2.10
N TYR A 55 -0.73 6.01 1.87
CA TYR A 55 -1.73 5.75 2.92
C TYR A 55 -1.20 4.82 4.01
N TYR A 56 -0.62 3.67 3.64
CA TYR A 56 -0.27 2.62 4.60
C TYR A 56 1.17 2.70 5.15
N PHE A 57 2.14 3.14 4.34
CA PHE A 57 3.54 3.25 4.79
C PHE A 57 3.87 4.65 5.29
N MET A 58 3.45 5.70 4.58
CA MET A 58 3.73 7.08 5.00
C MET A 58 2.74 7.61 6.05
N HIS A 59 1.66 6.87 6.34
CA HIS A 59 0.64 7.28 7.30
C HIS A 59 0.19 8.72 7.07
N VAL A 60 -0.02 9.14 5.82
CA VAL A 60 -0.32 10.55 5.47
C VAL A 60 -1.53 11.10 6.22
N TYR A 61 -2.47 10.22 6.59
CA TYR A 61 -3.64 10.54 7.42
C TYR A 61 -3.26 11.06 8.82
N ARG A 62 -2.07 10.76 9.33
CA ARG A 62 -1.55 11.30 10.59
C ARG A 62 -1.08 12.74 10.47
N LEU A 63 -0.70 13.20 9.28
CA LEU A 63 -0.30 14.60 9.06
C LEU A 63 -1.49 15.55 9.14
N TRP A 64 -2.69 15.05 8.86
CA TRP A 64 -3.95 15.79 8.95
C TRP A 64 -4.69 15.57 10.28
N ARG A 65 -4.12 14.75 11.18
CA ARG A 65 -4.50 14.76 12.58
C ARG A 65 -3.76 15.93 13.21
N GLU A 66 -4.31 17.14 13.04
CA GLU A 66 -4.03 18.24 13.94
C GLU A 66 -4.16 17.69 15.37
N ASP A 67 -3.13 17.84 16.20
CA ASP A 67 -3.27 17.72 17.65
C ASP A 67 -4.27 18.80 18.06
N SER A 68 -5.56 18.48 17.99
CA SER A 68 -6.63 19.27 18.57
C SER A 68 -6.49 19.12 20.09
N HIS A 69 -5.56 19.92 20.63
CA HIS A 69 -5.47 20.30 22.02
C HIS A 69 -6.71 21.09 22.44
#